data_AF-A0A1M6X9T7-F1
#
_entry.id   AF-A0A1M6X9T7-F1
#
_cell.length_a   1.000
_cell.length_b   1.000
_cell.length_c   1.000
_cell.angle_alpha   90.00
_cell.angle_beta   90.00
_cell.angle_gamma   90.00
#
_symmetry.space_group_name_H-M   'P 1'
#
loop_
_entity.id
_entity.type
_entity.pdbx_description
1 polymer ?
#
loop_
_entity_poly.entity_id
_entity_poly.type
_entity_poly.pdbx_seq_one_letter_code
_entity_poly.pdbx_strand_id
1 'polypeptide(L)'
;MDKDLQLSLANNAKEWLALSLSISSAEKLSFDKIHDGFFSTYGAHFMAHVYRDTFERVLNNTPETERNKLILAFRDSMDKAIDDHYATGQE
;
A
#
# COMPACT_ATOMS: atom_id res chain seq x y z
N MET A 1 -20.48 20.09 28.64
CA MET A 1 -19.31 19.32 28.19
C MET A 1 -18.26 20.34 27.79
N ASP A 2 -17.10 20.30 28.43
CA ASP A 2 -16.16 21.42 28.48
C ASP A 2 -15.44 21.61 27.14
N LYS A 3 -15.40 22.85 26.64
CA LYS A 3 -14.83 23.18 25.32
C LYS A 3 -13.36 22.78 25.23
N ASP A 4 -12.65 22.86 26.34
CA ASP A 4 -11.24 22.49 26.43
C ASP A 4 -11.02 20.99 26.24
N LEU A 5 -11.97 20.16 26.70
CA LEU A 5 -11.89 18.71 26.52
C LEU A 5 -12.07 18.31 25.04
N GLN A 6 -12.97 18.98 24.32
CA GLN A 6 -13.16 18.76 22.88
C GLN A 6 -11.94 19.22 22.06
N LEU A 7 -11.33 20.33 22.45
CA LEU A 7 -10.12 20.86 21.82
C LEU A 7 -8.92 19.93 22.03
N SER A 8 -8.76 19.39 23.25
CA SER A 8 -7.72 18.41 23.57
C SER A 8 -7.87 17.11 22.78
N LEU A 9 -9.10 16.61 22.60
CA LEU A 9 -9.37 15.40 21.82
C LEU A 9 -9.08 15.61 20.33
N ALA A 10 -9.48 16.76 19.78
CA ALA A 10 -9.23 17.10 18.38
C ALA A 10 -7.73 17.25 18.08
N ASN A 11 -6.96 17.84 19.01
CA ASN A 11 -5.51 17.95 18.87
C ASN A 11 -4.82 16.59 18.95
N ASN A 12 -5.21 15.74 19.91
CA ASN A 12 -4.66 14.39 20.03
C ASN A 12 -4.94 13.54 18.77
N ALA A 13 -6.15 13.62 18.21
CA ALA A 13 -6.49 12.92 16.96
C ALA A 13 -5.63 13.39 15.77
N LYS A 14 -5.32 14.70 15.68
CA LYS A 14 -4.42 15.24 14.65
C LYS A 14 -2.99 14.73 14.81
N GLU A 15 -2.49 14.67 16.05
CA GLU A 15 -1.15 14.15 16.34
C GLU A 15 -1.04 12.66 16.00
N TRP A 16 -2.05 11.86 16.34
CA TRP A 16 -2.10 10.45 15.94
C TRP A 16 -2.16 10.26 14.43
N LEU A 17 -2.96 11.07 13.73
CA LEU A 17 -3.00 11.04 12.27
C LEU A 17 -1.64 11.40 11.66
N ALA A 18 -1.02 12.49 12.13
CA ALA A 18 0.30 12.90 11.67
C ALA A 18 1.37 11.82 11.91
N LEU A 19 1.33 11.16 13.08
CA LEU A 19 2.21 10.03 13.39
C LEU A 19 1.96 8.85 12.45
N SER A 20 0.71 8.47 12.21
CA SER A 20 0.36 7.38 11.29
C SER A 20 0.84 7.64 9.85
N LEU A 21 0.70 8.89 9.38
CA LEU A 21 1.19 9.32 8.06
C LEU A 21 2.72 9.32 8.00
N SER A 22 3.39 9.74 9.08
CA SER A 22 4.85 9.69 9.18
C SER A 22 5.38 8.27 9.18
N ILE A 23 4.72 7.34 9.89
CA ILE A 23 5.07 5.91 9.91
C ILE A 23 4.90 5.34 8.50
N SER A 24 3.74 5.57 7.87
CA SER A 24 3.46 5.13 6.50
C SER A 24 4.48 5.67 5.48
N SER A 25 4.95 6.91 5.67
CA SER A 25 5.97 7.52 4.80
C SER A 25 7.35 6.87 4.97
N ALA A 26 7.75 6.54 6.21
CA ALA A 26 9.00 5.86 6.48
C ALA A 26 8.99 4.38 6.02
N GLU A 27 7.86 3.71 6.18
CA GLU A 27 7.63 2.35 5.67
C GLU A 27 7.70 2.33 4.14
N LYS A 28 7.07 3.31 3.47
CA LYS A 28 7.16 3.46 2.02
C LYS A 28 8.60 3.66 1.56
N LEU A 29 9.35 4.57 2.18
CA LEU A 29 10.75 4.82 1.82
C LEU A 29 11.60 3.55 1.96
N SER A 30 11.34 2.77 3.01
CA SER A 30 12.05 1.52 3.26
C SER A 30 11.68 0.45 2.22
N PHE A 31 10.39 0.36 1.87
CA PHE A 31 9.91 -0.51 0.81
C PHE A 31 10.53 -0.14 -0.54
N ASP A 32 10.51 1.14 -0.93
CA ASP A 32 11.06 1.62 -2.20
C ASP A 32 12.55 1.25 -2.32
N LYS A 33 13.35 1.45 -1.26
CA LYS A 33 14.77 1.08 -1.26
C LYS A 33 15.00 -0.42 -1.45
N ILE A 34 14.22 -1.27 -0.76
CA ILE A 34 14.32 -2.73 -0.90
C ILE A 34 13.90 -3.10 -2.31
N HIS A 35 12.72 -2.66 -2.72
CA HIS A 35 12.13 -2.93 -4.02
C HIS A 35 13.11 -2.57 -5.15
N ASP A 36 13.56 -1.32 -5.21
CA ASP A 36 14.35 -0.81 -6.32
C ASP A 36 15.72 -1.47 -6.38
N GLY A 37 16.32 -1.78 -5.23
CA GLY A 37 17.59 -2.52 -5.17
C GLY A 37 17.47 -3.94 -5.74
N PHE A 38 16.41 -4.67 -5.36
CA PHE A 38 16.17 -6.02 -5.89
C PHE A 38 15.70 -5.98 -7.35
N PHE A 39 14.84 -5.04 -7.73
CA PHE A 39 14.38 -4.87 -9.10
C PHE A 39 15.55 -4.57 -10.04
N SER A 40 16.45 -3.65 -9.65
CA SER A 40 17.63 -3.31 -10.45
C SER A 40 18.60 -4.50 -10.61
N THR A 41 18.64 -5.41 -9.63
CA THR A 41 19.60 -6.53 -9.62
C THR A 41 19.05 -7.76 -10.36
N TYR A 42 17.77 -8.07 -10.18
CA TYR A 42 17.17 -9.35 -10.62
C TYR A 42 16.04 -9.19 -11.65
N GLY A 43 15.53 -7.97 -11.86
CA GLY A 43 14.56 -7.65 -12.90
C GLY A 43 13.11 -8.03 -12.62
N ALA A 44 12.23 -7.67 -13.56
CA ALA A 44 10.78 -7.74 -13.39
C ALA A 44 10.23 -9.16 -13.17
N HIS A 45 10.79 -10.18 -13.82
CA HIS A 45 10.34 -11.58 -13.65
C HIS A 45 10.58 -12.10 -12.23
N PHE A 46 11.75 -11.82 -11.67
CA PHE A 46 12.05 -12.15 -10.27
C PHE A 46 11.08 -11.45 -9.33
N MET A 47 10.84 -10.15 -9.55
CA MET A 47 9.95 -9.35 -8.72
C MET A 47 8.50 -9.84 -8.77
N ALA A 48 7.99 -10.20 -9.96
CA ALA A 48 6.67 -10.78 -10.11
C ALA A 48 6.48 -12.06 -9.27
N HIS A 49 7.50 -12.92 -9.22
CA HIS A 49 7.48 -14.11 -8.38
C HIS A 49 7.48 -13.78 -6.89
N VAL A 50 8.36 -12.88 -6.44
CA VAL A 50 8.44 -12.44 -5.04
C VAL A 50 7.12 -11.81 -4.58
N TYR A 51 6.49 -10.98 -5.42
CA TYR A 51 5.21 -10.39 -5.12
C TYR A 51 4.11 -11.42 -4.99
N ARG A 52 4.03 -12.37 -5.93
CA ARG A 52 3.05 -13.45 -5.85
C ARG A 52 3.19 -14.23 -4.54
N ASP A 53 4.40 -14.65 -4.19
CA ASP A 53 4.66 -15.40 -2.96
C ASP A 53 4.32 -14.59 -1.70
N THR A 54 4.62 -13.29 -1.72
CA THR A 54 4.29 -12.38 -0.62
C THR A 54 2.78 -12.23 -0.46
N PHE A 55 2.05 -12.03 -1.56
CA PHE A 55 0.59 -11.97 -1.57
C PHE A 55 -0.02 -13.26 -1.04
N GLU A 56 0.42 -14.43 -1.51
CA GLU A 56 -0.08 -15.72 -1.04
C GLU A 56 0.12 -15.90 0.48
N ARG A 57 1.29 -15.49 1.02
CA ARG A 57 1.55 -15.50 2.47
C ARG A 57 0.62 -14.57 3.24
N VAL A 58 0.38 -13.36 2.73
CA VAL A 58 -0.53 -12.39 3.37
C VAL A 58 -1.95 -12.92 3.36
N LEU A 59 -2.46 -13.39 2.22
CA LEU A 59 -3.82 -13.89 2.08
C LEU A 59 -4.11 -15.06 3.04
N ASN A 60 -3.15 -15.96 3.24
CA ASN A 60 -3.29 -17.10 4.15
C ASN A 60 -3.42 -16.72 5.63
N ASN A 61 -2.89 -15.56 6.02
CA ASN A 61 -2.87 -15.11 7.42
C ASN A 61 -3.84 -13.96 7.69
N THR A 62 -4.63 -13.55 6.70
CA THR A 62 -5.50 -12.38 6.78
C THR A 62 -6.97 -12.79 6.98
N PRO A 63 -7.71 -12.14 7.91
CA PRO A 63 -9.15 -12.35 8.07
C PRO A 63 -9.92 -12.14 6.76
N GLU A 64 -11.00 -12.89 6.56
CA GLU A 64 -11.75 -12.91 5.29
C GLU A 64 -12.16 -11.53 4.79
N THR A 65 -12.65 -10.65 5.67
CA THR A 65 -13.06 -9.29 5.30
C THR A 65 -11.90 -8.47 4.73
N GLU A 66 -10.72 -8.53 5.36
CA GLU A 66 -9.54 -7.81 4.91
C GLU A 66 -8.92 -8.47 3.66
N ARG A 67 -9.00 -9.79 3.57
CA ARG A 67 -8.59 -10.55 2.38
C ARG A 67 -9.40 -10.13 1.15
N ASN A 68 -10.72 -9.98 1.29
CA ASN A 68 -11.59 -9.56 0.20
C ASN A 68 -11.28 -8.13 -0.27
N LYS A 69 -11.02 -7.20 0.67
CA LYS A 69 -10.58 -5.84 0.33
C LYS A 69 -9.27 -5.85 -0.45
N LEU A 70 -8.31 -6.67 -0.04
CA LEU A 70 -7.02 -6.79 -0.72
C LEU A 70 -7.18 -7.31 -2.15
N ILE A 71 -8.03 -8.33 -2.36
CA ILE A 71 -8.30 -8.89 -3.70
C ILE A 71 -8.97 -7.87 -4.61
N LEU A 72 -9.95 -7.11 -4.10
CA LEU A 72 -10.61 -6.05 -4.87
C LEU A 72 -9.63 -4.94 -5.25
N ALA A 73 -8.83 -4.44 -4.30
CA ALA A 73 -7.83 -3.42 -4.57
C ALA A 73 -6.76 -3.89 -5.58
N PHE A 74 -6.36 -5.17 -5.51
CA PHE A 74 -5.46 -5.76 -6.48
C PHE A 74 -6.07 -5.79 -7.89
N ARG A 75 -7.35 -6.20 -8.01
CA ARG A 75 -8.08 -6.18 -9.28
C ARG A 75 -8.19 -4.77 -9.86
N ASP A 76 -8.62 -3.80 -9.07
CA ASP A 76 -8.75 -2.41 -9.50
C ASP A 76 -7.41 -1.85 -10.02
N SER A 77 -6.31 -2.24 -9.37
CA SER A 77 -4.96 -1.85 -9.80
C SER A 77 -4.56 -2.49 -11.13
N MET A 78 -4.94 -3.76 -11.37
CA MET A 78 -4.71 -4.41 -12.67
C MET A 78 -5.55 -3.78 -13.77
N ASP A 79 -6.83 -3.54 -13.52
CA ASP A 79 -7.74 -2.92 -14.49
C ASP A 79 -7.20 -1.53 -14.89
N LYS A 80 -6.76 -0.73 -13.91
CA LYS A 80 -6.09 0.54 -14.18
C LYS A 80 -4.80 0.40 -14.99
N ALA A 81 -3.93 -0.54 -14.63
CA ALA A 81 -2.67 -0.75 -15.35
C ALA A 81 -2.91 -1.18 -16.81
N ILE A 82 -3.96 -1.95 -17.06
CA ILE A 82 -4.41 -2.33 -18.41
C ILE A 82 -4.90 -1.09 -19.16
N ASP A 83 -5.76 -0.29 -18.55
CA ASP A 83 -6.26 0.95 -19.16
C ASP A 83 -5.11 1.90 -19.50
N ASP A 84 -4.16 2.11 -18.59
CA ASP A 84 -2.98 2.96 -18.80
C ASP A 84 -2.10 2.40 -19.95
N HIS A 85 -1.92 1.08 -20.04
CA HIS A 85 -1.16 0.44 -21.11
C HIS A 85 -1.79 0.66 -22.48
N TYR A 86 -3.12 0.58 -22.59
CA TYR A 86 -3.82 0.79 -23.85
C TYR A 86 -4.04 2.28 -24.18
N ALA A 87 -4.10 3.15 -23.17
CA ALA A 87 -4.16 4.60 -23.36
C ALA A 87 -2.83 5.17 -23.89
N THR A 88 -1.70 4.57 -23.51
CA THR A 88 -0.36 4.96 -23.97
C THR A 88 0.03 4.37 -25.33
N GLY A 89 -0.70 3.35 -25.82
CA GLY A 89 -0.47 2.73 -27.14
C GLY A 89 -1.23 3.36 -28.31
N GLN A 90 -1.83 4.55 -28.13
CA GLN A 90 -2.57 5.27 -29.18
C GLN A 90 -1.81 6.48 -29.80
N GLU A 91 -0.50 6.60 -29.55
CA GLU A 91 0.42 7.50 -30.29
C GLU A 91 1.26 6.72 -31.31
#